data_AF-A0A0F9SUJ9-F1
#
_entry.id   AF-A0A0F9SUJ9-F1
#
_cell.length_a   1.000
_cell.length_b   1.000
_cell.length_c   1.000
_cell.angle_alpha   90.00
_cell.angle_beta   90.00
_cell.angle_gamma   90.00
#
_symmetry.space_group_name_H-M   'P 1'
#
loop_
_entity.id
_entity.type
_entity.pdbx_description
1 polymer ?
#
loop_
_entity_poly.entity_id
_entity_poly.type
_entity_poly.pdbx_seq_one_letter_code
_entity_poly.pdbx_strand_id
1 'polypeptide(L)'
;MVLVFIDESGNPSFSDNEELFVLTAILIKEEDYKDIDLQVSNFREELSYEYNIPFNFEIHIRSLLGNAKKKDNLSDFKKISYEERREIFQKIYELCKELNFRTISVAYSKTS
;
A
#
# COMPACT_ATOMS: atom_id res chain seq x y z
N MET A 1 -4.89 -1.25 24.50
CA MET A 1 -5.41 -2.31 23.59
C MET A 1 -4.49 -2.43 22.36
N VAL A 2 -4.57 -3.49 21.57
CA VAL A 2 -3.86 -3.59 20.27
C VAL A 2 -4.90 -3.66 19.16
N LEU A 3 -4.80 -2.73 18.21
CA LEU A 3 -5.57 -2.74 16.97
C LEU A 3 -4.87 -3.67 15.98
N VAL A 4 -5.64 -4.55 15.34
CA VAL A 4 -5.14 -5.48 14.33
C VAL A 4 -5.83 -5.15 13.01
N PHE A 5 -5.05 -4.69 12.03
CA PHE A 5 -5.51 -4.56 10.65
C PHE A 5 -5.08 -5.79 9.90
N ILE A 6 -6.01 -6.47 9.22
CA ILE A 6 -5.76 -7.69 8.48
C ILE A 6 -6.09 -7.42 7.02
N ASP A 7 -5.15 -7.75 6.14
CA ASP A 7 -5.33 -7.71 4.70
C ASP A 7 -4.86 -9.02 4.07
N GLU A 8 -5.44 -9.35 2.92
CA GLU A 8 -5.20 -10.59 2.20
C GLU A 8 -4.68 -10.31 0.79
N SER A 9 -3.68 -11.09 0.38
CA SER A 9 -3.17 -11.07 -0.98
C SER A 9 -3.34 -12.46 -1.60
N GLY A 10 -3.94 -12.45 -2.77
CA GLY A 10 -4.35 -13.64 -3.51
C GLY A 10 -5.71 -14.18 -3.09
N ASN A 11 -6.20 -15.17 -3.83
CA ASN A 11 -7.56 -15.65 -3.66
C ASN A 11 -7.60 -17.02 -2.94
N PRO A 12 -8.32 -17.14 -1.81
CA PRO A 12 -8.51 -18.42 -1.14
C PRO A 12 -9.39 -19.38 -1.94
N SER A 13 -10.13 -18.89 -2.95
CA SER A 13 -10.88 -19.78 -3.84
C SER A 13 -9.93 -20.57 -4.76
N PHE A 14 -10.17 -21.89 -4.80
CA PHE A 14 -9.39 -22.88 -5.55
C PHE A 14 -9.45 -22.71 -7.08
N SER A 15 -10.16 -21.69 -7.60
CA SER A 15 -10.33 -21.42 -9.02
C SER A 15 -9.24 -20.51 -9.62
N ASP A 16 -8.48 -19.79 -8.80
CA ASP A 16 -7.37 -18.97 -9.29
C ASP A 16 -6.05 -19.74 -9.31
N ASN A 17 -5.27 -19.52 -10.38
CA ASN A 17 -3.95 -20.12 -10.62
C ASN A 17 -2.86 -19.65 -9.64
N GLU A 18 -3.20 -18.84 -8.62
CA GLU A 18 -2.23 -18.37 -7.64
C GLU A 18 -1.90 -19.46 -6.63
N GLU A 19 -0.63 -19.86 -6.60
CA GLU A 19 -0.08 -20.93 -5.73
C GLU A 19 0.06 -20.51 -4.26
N LEU A 20 0.04 -19.20 -3.97
CA LEU A 20 0.26 -18.63 -2.65
C LEU A 20 -0.90 -17.71 -2.26
N PHE A 21 -1.43 -17.94 -1.06
CA PHE A 21 -2.35 -17.04 -0.39
C PHE A 21 -1.64 -16.44 0.83
N VAL A 22 -1.62 -15.12 0.98
CA VAL A 22 -0.90 -14.46 2.07
C VAL A 22 -1.86 -13.62 2.89
N LEU A 23 -1.94 -13.91 4.20
CA LEU A 23 -2.60 -13.07 5.19
C LEU A 23 -1.55 -12.23 5.89
N THR A 24 -1.70 -10.92 5.86
CA THR A 24 -0.82 -9.99 6.58
C THR A 24 -1.62 -9.20 7.60
N ALA A 25 -1.13 -9.17 8.82
CA ALA A 25 -1.66 -8.34 9.89
C ALA A 25 -0.64 -7.27 10.29
N ILE A 26 -1.12 -6.04 10.47
CA ILE A 26 -0.39 -4.94 11.09
C ILE A 26 -0.94 -4.75 12.51
N LEU A 27 -0.03 -4.76 13.48
CA LEU A 27 -0.33 -4.56 14.90
C LEU A 27 0.00 -3.12 15.28
N ILE A 28 -1.00 -2.37 15.73
CA ILE A 28 -0.85 -0.99 16.20
C ILE A 28 -1.30 -0.95 17.66
N LYS A 29 -0.46 -0.42 18.55
CA LYS A 29 -0.93 -0.15 19.91
C LYS A 29 -1.89 1.03 19.87
N GLU A 30 -2.93 0.96 20.68
CA GLU A 30 -3.93 2.02 20.80
C GLU A 30 -3.33 3.39 21.15
N GLU A 31 -2.27 3.42 21.97
CA GLU A 31 -1.55 4.64 22.34
C GLU A 31 -0.88 5.33 21.15
N ASP A 32 -0.43 4.56 20.16
CA ASP A 32 0.27 5.05 18.97
C ASP A 32 -0.70 5.43 17.84
N TYR A 33 -1.95 4.96 17.90
CA TYR A 33 -2.91 5.07 16.79
C TYR A 33 -3.13 6.51 16.31
N LYS A 34 -3.31 7.46 17.24
CA LYS A 34 -3.58 8.87 16.89
C LYS A 34 -2.39 9.51 16.19
N ASP A 35 -1.18 9.20 16.63
CA ASP A 35 0.04 9.75 16.06
C ASP A 35 0.29 9.18 14.66
N ILE A 36 0.04 7.86 14.49
CA ILE A 36 0.11 7.20 13.17
C ILE A 36 -0.93 7.79 12.21
N ASP A 37 -2.19 7.94 12.65
CA ASP A 37 -3.27 8.51 11.83
C ASP A 37 -2.95 9.94 11.37
N LEU A 38 -2.38 10.75 12.28
CA LEU A 38 -1.93 12.11 11.96
C LEU A 38 -0.77 12.10 10.95
N GLN A 39 0.24 11.25 11.14
CA GLN A 39 1.37 11.13 10.22
C GLN A 39 0.92 10.69 8.81
N VAL A 40 0.06 9.68 8.73
CA VAL A 40 -0.49 9.21 7.45
C VAL A 40 -1.37 10.28 6.80
N SER A 41 -2.16 11.03 7.58
CA SER A 41 -2.98 12.13 7.07
C SER A 41 -2.14 13.26 6.50
N ASN A 42 -1.11 13.69 7.24
CA ASN A 42 -0.16 14.72 6.77
C ASN A 42 0.56 14.27 5.50
N PHE A 43 0.98 13.00 5.44
CA PHE A 43 1.60 12.43 4.27
C PHE A 43 0.68 12.44 3.03
N ARG A 44 -0.60 12.13 3.22
CA ARG A 44 -1.60 12.19 2.12
C ARG A 44 -1.83 13.62 1.66
N GLU A 45 -1.80 14.59 2.56
CA GLU A 45 -1.90 16.01 2.22
C GLU A 45 -0.67 16.47 1.43
N GLU A 46 0.54 16.07 1.83
CA GLU A 46 1.79 16.32 1.11
C GLU A 46 1.73 15.77 -0.32
N LEU A 47 1.35 14.50 -0.48
CA LEU A 47 1.21 13.89 -1.81
C LEU A 47 0.15 14.59 -2.67
N SER A 48 -0.95 15.04 -2.05
CA SER A 48 -2.01 15.77 -2.74
C SER A 48 -1.54 17.13 -3.22
N TYR A 49 -0.74 17.84 -2.42
CA TYR A 49 -0.22 19.16 -2.75
C TYR A 49 0.86 19.09 -3.84
N GLU A 50 1.83 18.18 -3.69
CA GLU A 50 3.00 18.12 -4.56
C GLU A 50 2.72 17.44 -5.91
N TYR A 51 1.95 16.35 -5.89
CA TYR A 51 1.76 15.49 -7.07
C TYR A 51 0.33 15.51 -7.61
N ASN A 52 -0.56 16.33 -7.01
CA ASN A 52 -1.97 16.46 -7.40
C ASN A 52 -2.72 15.10 -7.38
N ILE A 53 -2.35 14.23 -6.42
CA ILE A 53 -3.04 12.97 -6.13
C ILE A 53 -4.25 13.27 -5.26
N PRO A 54 -5.43 12.67 -5.50
CA PRO A 54 -6.58 12.92 -4.62
C PRO A 54 -6.30 12.46 -3.19
N PHE A 55 -6.63 13.29 -2.20
CA PHE A 55 -6.39 12.97 -0.78
C PHE A 55 -6.99 11.62 -0.36
N ASN A 56 -8.24 11.34 -0.74
CA ASN A 56 -8.97 10.08 -0.48
C ASN A 56 -8.77 9.07 -1.61
N PHE A 57 -7.51 8.70 -1.86
CA PHE A 57 -7.15 7.77 -2.92
C PHE A 57 -6.31 6.60 -2.37
N GLU A 58 -6.63 5.39 -2.79
CA GLU A 58 -5.86 4.19 -2.45
C GLU A 58 -4.72 3.98 -3.46
N ILE A 59 -3.48 3.97 -2.98
CA ILE A 59 -2.30 3.82 -3.83
C ILE A 59 -1.90 2.36 -3.89
N HIS A 60 -2.16 1.71 -5.03
CA HIS A 60 -1.58 0.40 -5.33
C HIS A 60 -0.20 0.56 -5.98
N ILE A 61 0.85 0.00 -5.37
CA ILE A 61 2.24 0.10 -5.88
C ILE A 61 2.37 -0.45 -7.31
N ARG A 62 1.61 -1.50 -7.66
CA ARG A 62 1.55 -2.03 -9.03
C ARG A 62 1.07 -0.99 -10.04
N SER A 63 0.12 -0.15 -9.66
CA SER A 63 -0.41 0.94 -10.50
C SER A 63 0.53 2.14 -10.54
N LEU A 64 1.21 2.43 -9.42
CA LEU A 64 2.19 3.50 -9.30
C LEU A 64 3.44 3.23 -10.17
N LEU A 65 4.03 2.05 -10.04
CA LEU A 65 5.28 1.68 -10.72
C LEU A 65 5.05 0.94 -12.06
N GLY A 66 3.79 0.65 -12.38
CA GLY A 66 3.41 -0.08 -13.59
C GLY A 66 3.85 0.63 -14.88
N ASN A 67 4.32 -0.15 -15.85
CA ASN A 67 4.72 0.36 -17.17
C ASN A 67 3.51 0.95 -17.91
N ALA A 68 3.46 2.28 -18.04
CA ALA A 68 2.44 3.01 -18.79
C ALA A 68 2.31 2.60 -20.28
N LYS A 69 3.28 1.84 -20.82
CA LYS A 69 3.32 1.40 -22.23
C LYS A 69 2.29 0.32 -22.58
N LYS A 70 1.76 -0.43 -21.61
CA LYS A 70 0.73 -1.45 -21.88
C LYS A 70 -0.60 -0.95 -21.33
N LYS A 71 -1.39 -0.37 -22.24
CA LYS A 71 -2.85 -0.25 -22.15
C LYS A 71 -3.37 -0.12 -20.72
N ASP A 72 -3.41 1.09 -20.21
CA ASP A 72 -4.63 1.49 -19.53
C ASP A 72 -4.79 2.98 -19.59
N ASN A 73 -5.89 3.37 -20.22
CA ASN A 73 -6.30 4.75 -20.23
C ASN A 73 -6.84 5.21 -18.85
N LEU A 74 -6.55 4.45 -17.79
CA LEU A 74 -7.18 4.48 -16.49
C LEU A 74 -6.19 4.63 -15.32
N SER A 75 -4.87 4.72 -15.52
CA SER A 75 -3.96 4.88 -14.37
C SER A 75 -4.13 6.27 -13.75
N ASP A 76 -4.50 6.35 -12.49
CA ASP A 76 -4.63 7.61 -11.73
C ASP A 76 -3.34 8.45 -11.72
N PHE A 77 -2.20 7.80 -11.99
CA PHE A 77 -0.87 8.41 -12.06
C PHE A 77 -0.45 8.87 -13.46
N LYS A 78 -1.32 8.85 -14.47
CA LYS A 78 -0.94 9.18 -15.87
C LYS A 78 -0.27 10.54 -16.03
N LYS A 79 -0.70 11.52 -15.22
CA LYS A 79 -0.20 12.90 -15.28
C LYS A 79 1.10 13.10 -14.52
N ILE A 80 1.57 12.08 -13.80
CA ILE A 80 2.78 12.08 -13.01
C ILE A 80 3.85 11.33 -13.80
N SER A 81 5.04 11.91 -13.91
CA SER A 81 6.18 11.31 -14.61
C SER A 81 6.67 10.05 -13.89
N TYR A 82 7.40 9.19 -14.60
CA TYR A 82 7.92 7.97 -13.98
C TYR A 82 8.90 8.24 -12.84
N GLU A 83 9.73 9.29 -12.94
CA GLU A 83 10.67 9.64 -11.85
C GLU A 83 9.91 10.14 -10.61
N GLU A 84 8.90 11.00 -10.78
CA GLU A 84 8.04 11.42 -9.66
C GLU A 84 7.32 10.23 -9.02
N ARG A 85 6.88 9.23 -9.81
CA ARG A 85 6.28 8.00 -9.25
C ARG A 85 7.26 7.20 -8.40
N ARG A 86 8.54 7.19 -8.78
CA ARG A 86 9.61 6.55 -7.98
C ARG A 86 9.88 7.33 -6.71
N GLU A 87 9.87 8.66 -6.77
CA GLU A 87 9.98 9.52 -5.59
C GLU A 87 8.83 9.25 -4.62
N ILE A 88 7.58 9.22 -5.11
CA ILE A 88 6.41 8.88 -4.29
C ILE A 88 6.58 7.51 -3.62
N PHE A 89 7.03 6.50 -4.38
CA PHE A 89 7.30 5.18 -3.82
C PHE A 89 8.36 5.24 -2.71
N GLN A 90 9.44 5.99 -2.91
CA GLN A 90 10.47 6.17 -1.90
C GLN A 90 9.90 6.84 -0.64
N LYS A 91 9.07 7.87 -0.79
CA LYS A 91 8.42 8.54 0.35
C LYS A 91 7.49 7.60 1.12
N ILE A 92 6.69 6.78 0.41
CA ILE A 92 5.85 5.74 1.05
C ILE A 92 6.72 4.76 1.84
N TYR A 93 7.83 4.30 1.24
CA TYR A 93 8.73 3.36 1.89
C TYR A 93 9.37 3.93 3.16
N GLU A 94 9.86 5.18 3.13
CA GLU A 94 10.43 5.83 4.32
C GLU A 94 9.36 6.02 5.40
N LEU A 95 8.14 6.44 5.05
CA LEU A 95 7.03 6.52 6.02
C LEU A 95 6.77 5.16 6.69
N CYS A 96 6.66 4.08 5.92
CA CYS A 96 6.44 2.74 6.49
C CYS A 96 7.56 2.32 7.45
N LYS A 97 8.81 2.71 7.16
CA LYS A 97 9.97 2.43 7.99
C LYS A 97 9.98 3.27 9.27
N GLU A 98 9.58 4.55 9.19
CA GLU A 98 9.44 5.44 10.35
C GLU A 98 8.32 4.97 11.30
N LEU A 99 7.17 4.58 10.74
CA LEU A 99 6.05 4.03 11.50
C LEU A 99 6.39 2.69 12.16
N ASN A 100 7.40 1.96 11.64
CA ASN A 100 7.96 0.74 12.20
C ASN A 100 6.88 -0.27 12.64
N PHE A 101 5.93 -0.52 11.75
CA PHE A 101 4.81 -1.41 12.01
C PHE A 101 5.28 -2.81 12.39
N ARG A 102 4.68 -3.37 13.44
CA ARG A 102 4.85 -4.79 13.73
C ARG A 102 3.92 -5.60 12.83
N THR A 103 4.51 -6.35 11.91
CA THR A 103 3.77 -7.17 10.96
C THR A 103 3.79 -8.65 11.35
N ILE A 104 2.70 -9.35 11.07
CA ILE A 104 2.64 -10.81 11.06
C ILE A 104 2.10 -11.21 9.70
N SER A 105 2.90 -11.94 8.92
CA SER A 105 2.48 -12.47 7.62
C SER A 105 2.49 -13.99 7.65
N VAL A 106 1.39 -14.58 7.22
CA VAL A 106 1.23 -16.03 7.06
C VAL A 106 1.01 -16.30 5.57
N ALA A 107 1.91 -17.07 4.97
CA ALA A 107 1.78 -17.54 3.61
C ALA A 107 1.30 -19.00 3.60
N TYR A 108 0.22 -19.28 2.89
CA TYR A 108 -0.32 -20.60 2.63
C TYR A 108 -0.02 -20.98 1.18
N SER A 109 0.76 -22.05 1.00
CA SER A 109 0.99 -22.65 -0.33
C SER A 109 -0.10 -23.66 -0.63
N LYS A 110 -0.71 -23.57 -1.82
CA LYS A 110 -1.70 -24.53 -2.34
C LYS A 110 -1.08 -25.85 -2.81
N THR A 111 0.00 -26.31 -2.17
CA THR A 111 0.62 -27.60 -2.52
C THR A 111 -0.31 -28.74 -2.10
N SER A 112 -0.98 -29.33 -3.10
CA SER A 112 -1.63 -30.65 -3.06
C SER A 112 -1.37 -31.35 -4.38
#